data_AF-A0A9D1A8X8-F1
#
_entry.id   AF-A0A9D1A8X8-F1
#
_cell.length_a   1.000
_cell.length_b   1.000
_cell.length_c   1.000
_cell.angle_alpha   90.00
_cell.angle_beta   90.00
_cell.angle_gamma   90.00
#
_symmetry.space_group_name_H-M   'P 1'
#
loop_
_entity.id
_entity.type
_entity.pdbx_description
1 polymer ?
#
loop_
_entity_poly.entity_id
_entity_poly.type
_entity_poly.pdbx_seq_one_letter_code
_entity_poly.pdbx_strand_id
1 'polypeptide(L)' 'MIVYTPLWETMRRKGVSTYTLREKYKFSGSTVQRLKKNMSVSTNT' A
#
# COMPACT_ATOMS: atom_id res chain seq x y z
N MET A 1 11.23 6.61 9.85
CA MET A 1 10.59 6.61 8.52
C MET A 1 10.08 5.20 8.27
N ILE A 2 8.77 4.99 8.15
CA ILE A 2 8.22 3.64 7.96
C ILE A 2 8.46 3.24 6.50
N VAL A 3 9.22 2.17 6.30
CA VAL A 3 9.58 1.70 4.96
C VAL A 3 8.63 0.57 4.56
N TYR A 4 7.78 0.82 3.57
CA TYR A 4 6.84 -0.19 3.06
C TYR A 4 7.42 -0.99 1.86
N THR A 5 8.73 -0.91 1.61
CA THR A 5 9.40 -1.69 0.55
C THR A 5 9.17 -3.21 0.67
N PRO A 6 9.29 -3.87 1.84
CA PRO A 6 9.06 -5.31 1.92
C PRO A 6 7.60 -5.68 1.60
N LEU A 7 6.64 -4.78 1.89
CA LEU A 7 5.24 -4.99 1.52
C LEU A 7 5.10 -5.06 -0.01
N TRP A 8 5.61 -4.06 -0.73
CA TRP A 8 5.54 -4.00 -2.19
C TRP A 8 6.30 -5.14 -2.86
N GLU A 9 7.41 -5.58 -2.28
CA GLU A 9 8.18 -6.72 -2.76
C GLU A 9 7.40 -8.04 -2.60
N THR A 10 6.73 -8.22 -1.46
CA THR A 10 5.84 -9.36 -1.21
C THR A 10 4.66 -9.36 -2.18
N MET A 11 4.11 -8.18 -2.48
CA MET A 11 3.04 -8.03 -3.48
C MET A 11 3.52 -8.41 -4.88
N ARG A 12 4.72 -7.97 -5.25
CA ARG A 12 5.32 -8.29 -6.54
C ARG A 12 5.60 -9.79 -6.68
N ARG A 13 6.09 -10.44 -5.62
CA ARG A 13 6.24 -11.91 -5.57
C ARG A 13 4.92 -12.65 -5.69
N LYS A 14 3.84 -12.12 -5.13
CA LYS A 14 2.49 -12.72 -5.25
C LYS A 14 1.76 -12.37 -6.55
N GLY A 15 2.35 -11.56 -7.44
CA GLY A 15 1.68 -11.07 -8.65
C GLY A 15 0.51 -10.11 -8.36
N VAL A 16 0.47 -9.52 -7.17
CA VAL A 16 -0.58 -8.60 -6.74
C VAL A 16 -0.17 -7.19 -7.16
N SER A 17 -0.98 -6.57 -8.02
CA SER A 17 -0.76 -5.19 -8.45
C SER A 17 -1.53 -4.22 -7.55
N THR A 18 -1.19 -2.93 -7.61
CA THR A 18 -1.97 -1.86 -6.96
C THR A 18 -3.43 -1.83 -7.43
N TYR A 19 -3.70 -2.34 -8.63
CA TYR A 19 -5.04 -2.51 -9.16
C TYR A 19 -5.80 -3.61 -8.42
N THR A 20 -5.16 -4.77 -8.19
CA THR A 20 -5.71 -5.86 -7.38
C THR A 20 -6.02 -5.42 -5.94
N LEU A 21 -5.22 -4.53 -5.35
CA LEU A 21 -5.53 -3.91 -4.05
C LEU A 21 -6.80 -3.06 -4.08
N ARG A 22 -6.98 -2.24 -5.13
CA ARG A 22 -8.15 -1.38 -5.30
C ARG A 22 -9.42 -2.18 -5.57
N GLU A 23 -9.35 -3.18 -6.43
CA GLU A 23 -10.52 -4.00 -6.78
C GLU A 23 -10.83 -5.05 -5.72
N LYS A 24 -9.84 -5.89 -5.37
CA LYS A 24 -10.06 -7.10 -4.57
C LYS A 24 -10.14 -6.80 -3.09
N TYR A 25 -9.36 -5.83 -2.62
CA TYR A 25 -9.30 -5.44 -1.21
C TYR A 25 -10.00 -4.11 -0.93
N LYS A 26 -10.65 -3.51 -1.94
CA LYS A 26 -11.35 -2.20 -1.85
C LYS A 26 -10.51 -1.11 -1.16
N PHE A 27 -9.19 -1.14 -1.32
CA PHE A 27 -8.36 -0.07 -0.79
C PHE A 27 -8.66 1.24 -1.53
N SER A 28 -8.90 2.31 -0.77
CA SER A 28 -9.00 3.65 -1.34
C SER A 28 -7.71 3.99 -2.08
N GLY A 29 -7.82 4.54 -3.29
CA GLY A 29 -6.65 4.94 -4.09
C GLY A 29 -5.72 5.91 -3.35
N SER A 30 -6.28 6.73 -2.46
CA SER A 30 -5.56 7.60 -1.54
C SER A 30 -4.68 6.85 -0.52
N THR A 31 -5.14 5.72 0.00
CA THR A 31 -4.40 4.86 0.93
C THR A 31 -3.23 4.16 0.23
N VAL A 32 -3.45 3.64 -0.98
CA VAL A 32 -2.39 3.05 -1.82
C VAL A 32 -1.32 4.08 -2.16
N GLN A 33 -1.73 5.29 -2.50
CA GLN A 33 -0.81 6.38 -2.80
C GLN A 33 -0.01 6.84 -1.57
N ARG A 34 -0.63 6.86 -0.39
CA ARG A 34 0.04 7.13 0.90
C ARG A 34 1.08 6.06 1.25
N LEU A 35 0.72 4.78 1.12
CA LEU A 35 1.62 3.64 1.29
C LEU A 35 2.81 3.71 0.31
N LYS A 36 2.56 4.08 -0.94
CA LYS A 36 3.60 4.21 -1.97
C LYS A 36 4.51 5.43 -1.74
N LYS A 37 3.99 6.49 -1.12
CA LYS A 37 4.74 7.68 -0.71
C LYS A 37 5.47 7.52 0.64
N ASN A 38 5.44 6.33 1.26
CA ASN A 38 6.06 6.10 2.57
C ASN A 38 5.55 7.08 3.65
N MET A 39 4.35 7.66 3.48
CA MET A 39 3.78 8.54 4.48
C MET A 39 3.27 7.69 5.63
N SER A 40 3.66 8.01 6.87
CA SER A 40 3.07 7.38 8.03
C SER A 40 1.56 7.63 8.00
N VAL A 41 0.78 6.56 8.08
CA VAL A 41 -0.61 6.68 8.51
C VAL A 41 -0.52 6.94 10.01
N SER A 42 -0.10 8.15 10.38
CA SER A 42 -0.23 8.64 11.73
C SER A 42 -1.72 8.86 11.92
N THR A 43 -2.37 7.87 12.53
CA THR A 43 -3.65 8.06 13.21
C THR A 43 -3.37 9.09 14.29
N ASN A 44 -3.54 10.38 13.97
CA ASN A 44 -3.68 11.40 15.01
C ASN A 44 -4.97 11.02 15.74
N THR A 45 -4.80 10.55 16.98
CA THR A 45 -5.85 10.51 18.00
C THR A 45 -6.31 11.92 18.31
#